data_AF-A0A8X8GDB3-F1
#
_entry.id   AF-A0A8X8GDB3-F1
#
_cell.length_a   1.000
_cell.length_b   1.000
_cell.length_c   1.000
_cell.angle_alpha   90.00
_cell.angle_beta   90.00
_cell.angle_gamma   90.00
#
_symmetry.space_group_name_H-M   'P 1'
#
loop_
_entity.id
_entity.type
_entity.pdbx_description
1 polymer ?
#
loop_
_entity_poly.entity_id
_entity_poly.type
_entity_poly.pdbx_seq_one_letter_code
_entity_poly.pdbx_strand_id
1 'polypeptide(L)'
;MKARNWIIGMGLLGIGVGLGAGAVWWLRVPAAAPSANSTATHSQEGTPKGRHILYWAAPMNPKIHSDHPMKDSMGMAYLPVYASSPNAPKASGLSIDPRLAQNLGVRLVDVQRRPMGQAIHTVGTVAVDENRVYSVNPRFSGWVTRLNVRAVGDPVRRGQVLAEIYSPELYSAQQEYLIARRQGGAMEGPALLAAARARLRLLGMPENQITALARHGTAERNVAVIAPTSGVVETLNVRQ
;
A
#
# COMPACT_ATOMS: atom_id res chain seq x y z
N MET A 1 18.10 18.50 -31.88
CA MET A 1 18.55 17.11 -32.10
C MET A 1 19.40 16.66 -30.92
N LYS A 2 18.88 15.82 -30.01
CA LYS A 2 19.66 14.97 -29.08
C LYS A 2 18.70 14.18 -28.18
N ALA A 3 18.19 13.06 -28.67
CA ALA A 3 17.44 12.08 -27.88
C ALA A 3 17.66 10.70 -28.51
N ARG A 4 18.81 10.06 -28.26
CA ARG A 4 19.10 8.72 -28.81
C ARG A 4 20.08 7.85 -28.00
N ASN A 5 20.30 8.13 -26.72
CA ASN A 5 21.28 7.38 -25.90
C ASN A 5 20.71 6.77 -24.60
N TRP A 6 19.40 6.84 -24.32
CA TRP A 6 18.86 6.36 -23.05
C TRP A 6 18.38 4.90 -23.05
N ILE A 7 18.20 4.30 -24.23
CA ILE A 7 17.62 2.95 -24.37
C ILE A 7 18.65 1.83 -24.10
N ILE A 8 19.95 2.12 -24.19
CA ILE A 8 21.00 1.09 -24.04
C ILE A 8 21.29 0.79 -22.55
N GLY A 9 20.97 1.72 -21.63
CA GLY A 9 21.22 1.55 -20.20
C GLY A 9 20.25 0.64 -19.45
N MET A 10 19.01 0.48 -19.93
CA MET A 10 17.98 -0.34 -19.25
C MET A 10 18.05 -1.84 -19.58
N GLY A 11 18.76 -2.23 -20.64
CA GLY A 11 18.89 -3.65 -21.02
C GLY A 11 19.86 -4.46 -20.15
N LEU A 12 20.82 -3.80 -19.49
CA LEU A 12 21.91 -4.48 -18.78
C LEU A 12 21.60 -4.81 -17.32
N LEU A 13 20.50 -4.30 -16.76
CA LEU A 13 20.09 -4.55 -15.37
C LEU A 13 19.08 -5.72 -15.24
N GLY A 14 18.49 -6.18 -16.34
CA GLY A 14 17.52 -7.29 -16.37
C GLY A 14 18.13 -8.69 -16.42
N ILE A 15 19.38 -8.83 -16.87
CA ILE A 15 20.05 -10.14 -17.04
C ILE A 15 20.74 -10.62 -15.73
N GLY A 16 21.01 -9.71 -14.79
CA GLY A 16 21.67 -10.03 -13.52
C GLY A 16 20.79 -10.74 -12.48
N VAL A 17 19.46 -10.61 -12.56
CA VAL A 17 18.53 -11.19 -11.56
C VAL A 17 18.04 -12.60 -11.96
N GLY A 18 18.17 -12.98 -13.24
CA GLY A 18 17.73 -14.28 -13.75
C GLY A 18 18.65 -15.46 -13.42
N LEU A 19 19.94 -15.23 -13.15
CA LEU A 19 20.91 -16.30 -12.89
C LEU A 19 21.04 -16.68 -11.39
N GLY A 20 20.49 -15.89 -10.47
CA GLY A 20 20.57 -16.15 -9.03
C GLY A 20 19.54 -17.15 -8.49
N ALA A 21 18.40 -17.31 -9.17
CA ALA A 21 17.29 -18.16 -8.69
C ALA A 21 17.39 -19.63 -9.14
N GLY A 22 18.25 -19.96 -10.12
CA GLY A 22 18.41 -21.32 -10.64
C GLY A 22 19.32 -22.24 -9.80
N ALA A 23 20.22 -21.67 -9.00
CA ALA A 23 21.23 -22.43 -8.26
C ALA A 23 20.73 -23.07 -6.95
N VAL A 24 19.55 -22.65 -6.44
CA VAL A 24 19.02 -23.10 -5.14
C VAL A 24 18.08 -24.31 -5.27
N TRP A 25 17.65 -24.67 -6.49
CA TRP A 25 16.71 -25.78 -6.72
C TRP A 25 17.38 -27.14 -7.00
N TRP A 26 18.72 -27.18 -7.15
CA TRP A 26 19.46 -28.40 -7.47
C TRP A 26 20.15 -29.10 -6.29
N LEU A 27 20.02 -28.57 -5.06
CA LEU A 27 20.69 -29.11 -3.87
C LEU A 27 19.77 -29.81 -2.86
N ARG A 28 18.61 -30.32 -3.28
CA ARG A 28 17.71 -31.08 -2.39
C ARG A 28 17.10 -32.29 -3.09
N VAL A 29 17.94 -33.27 -3.39
CA VAL A 29 17.51 -34.65 -3.68
C VAL A 29 17.80 -35.50 -2.44
N PRO A 30 16.83 -36.29 -1.95
CA PRO A 30 16.98 -37.11 -0.76
C PRO A 30 17.82 -38.37 -1.06
N ALA A 31 18.79 -38.67 -0.22
CA ALA A 31 19.49 -39.94 -0.26
C ALA A 31 18.62 -41.03 0.39
N ALA A 32 17.97 -41.83 -0.45
CA ALA A 32 17.42 -43.13 -0.09
C ALA A 32 18.36 -44.23 -0.60
N ALA A 33 18.83 -45.08 0.32
CA ALA A 33 19.42 -46.40 0.07
C ALA A 33 19.55 -47.15 1.41
N PRO A 34 19.68 -48.49 1.43
CA PRO A 34 18.85 -49.48 0.77
C PRO A 34 18.35 -50.56 1.77
N SER A 35 17.31 -51.29 1.37
CA SER A 35 16.87 -52.52 2.02
C SER A 35 17.94 -53.61 1.90
N ALA A 36 18.29 -54.25 3.01
CA ALA A 36 18.97 -55.54 3.03
C ALA A 36 17.94 -56.64 3.37
N ASN A 37 17.64 -57.46 2.37
CA ASN A 37 17.01 -58.77 2.56
C ASN A 37 17.97 -59.69 3.32
N SER A 38 17.50 -60.31 4.39
CA SER A 38 17.99 -61.60 4.84
C SER A 38 16.79 -62.52 5.03
N THR A 39 16.69 -63.45 4.10
CA THR A 39 15.84 -64.63 4.11
C THR A 39 16.00 -65.45 5.39
N ALA A 40 14.86 -66.00 5.81
CA ALA A 40 14.63 -67.06 6.78
C ALA A 40 15.84 -67.91 7.20
N THR A 41 16.06 -67.97 8.52
CA THR A 41 16.59 -69.16 9.19
C THR A 41 15.62 -69.49 10.33
N HIS A 42 15.10 -70.71 10.33
CA HIS A 42 14.31 -71.28 11.42
C HIS A 42 15.15 -71.24 12.71
N SER A 43 14.62 -70.60 13.76
CA SER A 43 15.02 -70.87 15.13
C SER A 43 13.76 -70.95 15.99
N GLN A 44 13.47 -72.17 16.41
CA GLN A 44 12.60 -72.47 17.53
C GLN A 44 13.11 -71.78 18.81
N GLU A 45 12.15 -71.53 19.71
CA GLU A 45 12.29 -71.50 21.16
C GLU A 45 13.34 -70.57 21.78
N GLY A 46 12.83 -69.44 22.27
CA GLY A 46 13.49 -68.64 23.29
C GLY A 46 12.46 -67.75 23.97
N THR A 47 11.96 -68.19 25.13
CA THR A 47 11.09 -67.41 26.02
C THR A 47 11.65 -65.99 26.20
N PRO A 48 10.90 -64.91 25.89
CA PRO A 48 11.39 -63.56 26.14
C PRO A 48 11.45 -63.32 27.66
N LYS A 49 12.66 -63.41 28.22
CA LYS A 49 12.96 -63.02 29.59
C LYS A 49 12.65 -61.53 29.75
N GLY A 50 11.56 -61.21 30.43
CA GLY A 50 11.24 -59.85 30.88
C GLY A 50 9.78 -59.40 30.76
N ARG A 51 8.86 -60.20 30.20
CA ARG A 51 7.43 -59.89 30.21
C ARG A 51 6.66 -60.92 31.05
N HIS A 52 5.98 -60.44 32.08
CA HIS A 52 5.10 -61.27 32.90
C HIS A 52 3.91 -61.72 32.05
N ILE A 53 3.79 -63.03 31.86
CA ILE A 53 2.66 -63.63 31.16
C ILE A 53 1.46 -63.59 32.11
N LEU A 54 0.30 -63.09 31.65
CA LEU A 54 -0.92 -63.06 32.46
C LEU A 54 -1.66 -64.39 32.38
N TYR A 55 -1.95 -64.84 31.16
CA TYR A 55 -2.64 -66.10 30.87
C TYR A 55 -2.39 -66.47 29.40
N TRP A 56 -2.65 -67.71 29.03
CA TRP A 56 -2.49 -68.21 27.68
C TRP A 56 -3.89 -68.42 27.08
N ALA A 57 -4.12 -67.96 25.86
CA ALA A 57 -5.45 -67.98 25.23
C ALA A 57 -5.47 -68.92 24.01
N ALA A 58 -6.61 -69.58 23.80
CA ALA A 58 -6.81 -70.44 22.63
C ALA A 58 -6.83 -69.59 21.34
N PRO A 59 -6.11 -69.98 20.29
CA PRO A 59 -6.01 -69.19 19.06
C PRO A 59 -7.35 -69.01 18.33
N MET A 60 -8.28 -69.96 18.48
CA MET A 60 -9.59 -69.93 17.84
C MET A 60 -10.66 -69.20 18.66
N ASN A 61 -10.49 -69.09 19.98
CA ASN A 61 -11.46 -68.43 20.87
C ASN A 61 -10.75 -67.73 22.04
N PRO A 62 -10.63 -66.39 22.00
CA PRO A 62 -9.95 -65.61 23.03
C PRO A 62 -10.58 -65.68 24.43
N LYS A 63 -11.81 -66.19 24.58
CA LYS A 63 -12.46 -66.34 25.90
C LYS A 63 -11.96 -67.56 26.69
N ILE A 64 -11.43 -68.57 26.00
CA ILE A 64 -10.90 -69.78 26.63
C ILE A 64 -9.43 -69.53 26.94
N HIS A 65 -9.10 -69.49 28.22
CA HIS A 65 -7.76 -69.22 28.71
C HIS A 65 -7.30 -70.24 29.76
N SER A 66 -5.99 -70.42 29.86
CA SER A 66 -5.32 -71.24 30.86
C SER A 66 -4.16 -70.46 31.49
N ASP A 67 -3.91 -70.68 32.77
CA ASP A 67 -2.79 -70.03 33.48
C ASP A 67 -1.42 -70.68 33.14
N HIS A 68 -1.46 -71.82 32.45
CA HIS A 68 -0.32 -72.66 32.14
C HIS A 68 -0.30 -73.09 30.66
N PRO A 69 0.86 -73.55 30.17
CA PRO A 69 1.01 -74.30 28.92
C PRO A 69 -0.03 -75.39 28.68
N MET A 70 -0.93 -75.11 27.74
CA MET A 70 -1.95 -76.04 27.30
C MET A 70 -2.10 -76.03 25.78
N LYS A 71 -2.49 -77.18 25.24
CA LYS A 71 -2.89 -77.36 23.85
C LYS A 71 -4.40 -77.59 23.82
N ASP A 72 -5.07 -77.11 22.77
CA ASP A 72 -6.50 -77.41 22.57
C ASP A 72 -6.71 -78.88 22.16
N SER A 73 -7.96 -79.32 22.11
CA SER A 73 -8.34 -80.68 21.69
C SER A 73 -7.92 -81.02 20.25
N MET A 74 -7.47 -80.02 19.47
CA MET A 74 -6.94 -80.16 18.11
C MET A 74 -5.39 -80.11 18.08
N GLY A 75 -4.73 -80.05 19.23
CA GLY A 75 -3.27 -80.11 19.38
C GLY A 75 -2.53 -78.78 19.21
N MET A 76 -3.23 -77.65 19.05
CA MET A 76 -2.63 -76.33 18.88
C MET A 76 -2.30 -75.68 20.23
N ALA A 77 -1.07 -75.19 20.38
CA ALA A 77 -0.62 -74.55 21.63
C ALA A 77 -1.27 -73.18 21.85
N TYR A 78 -1.64 -72.89 23.09
CA TYR A 78 -2.20 -71.60 23.47
C TYR A 78 -1.13 -70.52 23.37
N LEU A 79 -1.54 -69.32 22.95
CA LEU A 79 -0.63 -68.20 22.76
C LEU A 79 -0.54 -67.37 24.06
N PRO A 80 0.66 -67.02 24.54
CA PRO A 80 0.81 -66.24 25.77
C PRO A 80 0.36 -64.78 25.58
N VAL A 81 -0.53 -64.32 26.45
CA VAL A 81 -0.96 -62.91 26.53
C VAL A 81 -0.19 -62.22 27.65
N TYR A 82 0.54 -61.17 27.30
CA TYR A 82 1.41 -60.45 28.22
C TYR A 82 0.68 -59.28 28.86
N ALA A 83 1.00 -58.98 30.13
CA ALA A 83 0.58 -57.72 30.74
C ALA A 83 1.10 -56.54 29.93
N SER A 84 0.22 -55.60 29.60
CA SER A 84 0.65 -54.29 29.12
C SER A 84 1.54 -53.69 30.21
N SER A 85 2.76 -53.28 29.84
CA SER A 85 3.83 -53.00 30.80
C SER A 85 3.37 -51.97 31.85
N PRO A 86 3.42 -52.29 33.16
CA PRO A 86 3.14 -51.32 34.22
C PRO A 86 4.17 -50.19 34.29
N ASN A 87 5.28 -50.30 33.54
CA ASN A 87 6.43 -49.39 33.55
C ASN A 87 6.49 -48.45 32.33
N ALA A 88 5.36 -48.23 31.64
CA ALA A 88 5.28 -47.07 30.75
C ALA A 88 5.25 -45.80 31.62
N PRO A 89 6.15 -44.81 31.39
CA PRO A 89 6.14 -43.57 32.16
C PRO A 89 4.72 -42.99 32.11
N LYS A 90 4.16 -42.61 33.27
CA LYS A 90 2.83 -42.01 33.37
C LYS A 90 2.77 -40.83 32.39
N ALA A 91 2.16 -41.07 31.23
CA ALA A 91 1.90 -40.03 30.27
C ALA A 91 0.98 -39.02 30.97
N SER A 92 1.44 -37.79 31.11
CA SER A 92 0.58 -36.68 31.52
C SER A 92 -0.38 -36.38 30.37
N GLY A 93 -1.38 -37.25 30.19
CA GLY A 93 -2.30 -37.22 29.08
C GLY A 93 -3.35 -38.33 29.18
N LEU A 94 -4.56 -38.03 28.73
CA LEU A 94 -5.63 -39.00 28.57
C LEU A 94 -5.47 -39.69 27.21
N SER A 95 -5.34 -41.02 27.22
CA SER A 95 -5.31 -41.81 25.98
C SER A 95 -6.73 -42.12 25.52
N ILE A 96 -7.03 -41.85 24.25
CA ILE A 96 -8.33 -42.10 23.63
C ILE A 96 -8.13 -43.14 22.51
N ASP A 97 -9.11 -44.05 22.34
CA ASP A 97 -9.09 -45.03 21.24
C ASP A 97 -9.08 -44.31 19.88
N PRO A 98 -8.12 -44.60 18.98
CA PRO A 98 -8.08 -44.05 17.63
C PRO A 98 -9.38 -44.24 16.83
N ARG A 99 -10.12 -45.34 17.04
CA ARG A 99 -11.42 -45.58 16.38
C ARG A 99 -12.48 -44.59 16.86
N LEU A 100 -12.48 -44.30 18.15
CA LEU A 100 -13.39 -43.33 18.75
C LEU A 100 -13.04 -41.91 18.28
N ALA A 101 -11.76 -41.54 18.26
CA ALA A 101 -11.31 -40.24 17.75
C ALA A 101 -11.65 -40.05 16.26
N GLN A 102 -11.55 -41.11 15.45
CA GLN A 102 -11.93 -41.08 14.04
C GLN A 102 -13.45 -40.97 13.86
N ASN A 103 -14.24 -41.75 14.60
CA ASN A 103 -15.71 -41.69 14.54
C ASN A 103 -16.25 -40.32 14.99
N LEU A 104 -15.57 -39.68 15.96
CA LEU A 104 -15.89 -38.33 16.43
C LEU A 104 -15.35 -37.22 15.51
N GLY A 105 -14.53 -37.56 14.50
CA GLY A 105 -14.02 -36.60 13.53
C GLY A 105 -13.09 -35.55 14.14
N VAL A 106 -12.26 -35.93 15.11
CA VAL A 106 -11.32 -35.01 15.79
C VAL A 106 -10.39 -34.36 14.77
N ARG A 107 -10.33 -33.02 14.77
CA ARG A 107 -9.43 -32.23 13.92
C ARG A 107 -8.38 -31.54 14.78
N LEU A 108 -7.13 -31.65 14.36
CA LEU A 108 -5.99 -30.99 15.00
C LEU A 108 -5.49 -29.86 14.11
N VAL A 109 -4.96 -28.82 14.74
CA VAL A 109 -4.24 -27.74 14.06
C VAL A 109 -2.98 -27.44 14.85
N ASP A 110 -1.86 -27.26 14.15
CA ASP A 110 -0.60 -26.89 14.80
C ASP A 110 -0.66 -25.46 15.31
N VAL A 111 -0.14 -25.26 16.53
CA VAL A 111 -0.06 -23.93 17.14
C VAL A 111 0.99 -23.11 16.38
N GLN A 112 0.59 -21.93 15.90
CA GLN A 112 1.49 -21.01 15.20
C GLN A 112 1.37 -19.62 15.78
N ARG A 113 2.51 -18.93 15.95
CA ARG A 113 2.51 -17.49 16.24
C ARG A 113 2.31 -16.74 14.94
N ARG A 114 1.28 -15.89 14.88
CA ARG A 114 1.02 -15.00 13.74
C ARG A 114 0.61 -13.61 14.24
N PRO A 115 0.95 -12.55 13.51
CA PRO A 115 0.38 -11.23 13.78
C PRO A 115 -1.13 -11.29 13.54
N MET A 116 -1.89 -10.95 14.57
CA MET A 116 -3.34 -10.89 14.51
C MET A 116 -3.75 -9.44 14.24
N GLY A 117 -4.40 -9.22 13.12
CA GLY A 117 -5.00 -7.93 12.76
C GLY A 117 -6.42 -8.15 12.27
N GLN A 118 -7.31 -7.19 12.54
CA GLN A 118 -8.67 -7.21 12.02
C GLN A 118 -8.76 -6.26 10.82
N ALA A 119 -9.30 -6.75 9.71
CA ALA A 119 -9.66 -5.87 8.59
C ALA A 119 -10.90 -5.07 8.98
N ILE A 120 -10.77 -3.74 9.03
CA ILE A 120 -11.89 -2.83 9.28
C ILE A 120 -12.28 -2.19 7.96
N HIS A 121 -13.53 -2.39 7.56
CA HIS A 121 -14.12 -1.69 6.41
C HIS A 121 -14.93 -0.51 6.95
N THR A 122 -14.57 0.69 6.51
CA THR A 122 -15.24 1.93 6.89
C THR A 122 -15.43 2.81 5.67
N VAL A 123 -16.26 3.84 5.80
CA VAL A 123 -16.44 4.88 4.80
C VAL A 123 -15.48 6.04 5.06
N GLY A 124 -15.12 6.75 4.00
CA GLY A 124 -14.36 8.00 4.07
C GLY A 124 -15.03 9.06 3.20
N THR A 125 -14.76 10.32 3.48
CA THR A 125 -15.21 11.45 2.67
C THR A 125 -14.08 11.93 1.77
N VAL A 126 -14.40 12.32 0.54
CA VAL A 126 -13.47 13.00 -0.36
C VAL A 126 -13.61 14.50 -0.11
N ALA A 127 -12.54 15.12 0.37
CA ALA A 127 -12.47 16.55 0.63
C ALA A 127 -11.58 17.25 -0.40
N VAL A 128 -11.74 18.57 -0.51
CA VAL A 128 -10.82 19.41 -1.28
C VAL A 128 -9.47 19.43 -0.56
N ASP A 129 -8.40 19.43 -1.33
CA ASP A 129 -7.05 19.66 -0.79
C ASP A 129 -6.92 21.13 -0.37
N GLU A 130 -7.01 21.38 0.93
CA GLU A 130 -6.92 22.74 1.52
C GLU A 130 -5.58 23.43 1.20
N ASN A 131 -4.51 22.68 0.91
CA ASN A 131 -3.23 23.25 0.48
C ASN A 131 -3.26 23.78 -0.96
N ARG A 132 -4.31 23.48 -1.72
CA ARG A 132 -4.51 23.90 -3.12
C ARG A 132 -5.64 24.90 -3.29
N VAL A 133 -6.00 25.59 -2.21
CA VAL A 133 -6.98 26.68 -2.22
C VAL A 133 -6.28 28.00 -2.49
N TYR A 134 -6.75 28.73 -3.51
CA TYR A 134 -6.20 30.04 -3.89
C TYR A 134 -7.29 31.10 -3.83
N SER A 135 -7.05 32.17 -3.07
CA SER A 135 -7.93 33.34 -3.02
C SER A 135 -7.38 34.45 -3.91
N VAL A 136 -8.18 34.88 -4.89
CA VAL A 136 -7.81 35.95 -5.82
C VAL A 136 -8.52 37.24 -5.38
N ASN A 137 -7.77 38.11 -4.70
CA ASN A 137 -8.27 39.38 -4.20
C ASN A 137 -7.61 40.55 -4.95
N PRO A 138 -8.39 41.45 -5.57
CA PRO A 138 -7.85 42.69 -6.10
C PRO A 138 -7.18 43.51 -4.99
N ARG A 139 -6.03 44.13 -5.29
CA ARG A 139 -5.31 45.02 -4.35
C ARG A 139 -5.75 46.48 -4.45
N PHE A 140 -6.85 46.72 -5.16
CA PHE A 140 -7.39 48.03 -5.50
C PHE A 140 -8.92 47.98 -5.45
N SER A 141 -9.54 49.12 -5.18
CA SER A 141 -10.99 49.27 -5.19
C SER A 141 -11.49 49.57 -6.60
N GLY A 142 -12.64 49.01 -6.98
CA GLY A 142 -13.21 49.20 -8.30
C GLY A 142 -14.55 48.49 -8.48
N TRP A 143 -15.09 48.60 -9.69
CA TRP A 143 -16.33 47.95 -10.09
C TRP A 143 -16.07 46.86 -11.12
N VAL A 144 -16.73 45.72 -10.94
CA VAL A 144 -16.67 44.63 -11.91
C VAL A 144 -17.49 45.03 -13.13
N THR A 145 -16.82 45.09 -14.27
CA THR A 145 -17.43 45.48 -15.55
C THR A 145 -17.89 44.25 -16.33
N ARG A 146 -17.15 43.16 -16.22
CA ARG A 146 -17.47 41.88 -16.87
C ARG A 146 -17.05 40.74 -15.97
N LEU A 147 -17.92 39.75 -15.80
CA LEU A 147 -17.65 38.54 -15.05
C LEU A 147 -17.72 37.34 -16.01
N ASN A 148 -16.59 36.65 -16.20
CA ASN A 148 -16.49 35.53 -17.15
C ASN A 148 -16.87 34.19 -16.50
N VAL A 149 -16.72 34.08 -15.18
CA VAL A 149 -17.14 32.92 -14.38
C VAL A 149 -18.58 33.12 -13.93
N ARG A 150 -19.45 32.12 -14.13
CA ARG A 150 -20.89 32.29 -13.89
C ARG A 150 -21.31 31.78 -12.52
N ALA A 151 -20.71 30.69 -12.05
CA ALA A 151 -21.17 30.02 -10.85
C ALA A 151 -20.04 29.29 -10.09
N VAL A 152 -20.34 29.00 -8.81
CA VAL A 152 -19.59 28.04 -8.01
C VAL A 152 -19.68 26.66 -8.67
N GLY A 153 -18.56 25.96 -8.75
CA GLY A 153 -18.41 24.68 -9.46
C GLY A 153 -17.89 24.79 -10.89
N ASP A 154 -17.84 26.00 -11.47
CA ASP A 154 -17.31 26.19 -12.83
C ASP A 154 -15.81 25.82 -12.88
N PRO A 155 -15.39 25.01 -13.87
CA PRO A 155 -13.98 24.70 -14.07
C PRO A 155 -13.24 25.90 -14.69
N VAL A 156 -12.06 26.20 -14.16
CA VAL A 156 -11.19 27.28 -14.63
C VAL A 156 -9.80 26.74 -14.98
N ARG A 157 -9.19 27.32 -16.01
CA ARG A 157 -7.82 27.02 -16.43
C ARG A 157 -6.87 28.10 -15.94
N ARG A 158 -5.63 27.72 -15.61
CA ARG A 158 -4.56 28.68 -15.33
C ARG A 158 -4.44 29.72 -16.47
N GLY A 159 -4.43 30.99 -16.10
CA GLY A 159 -4.37 32.13 -17.02
C GLY A 159 -5.70 32.55 -17.64
N GLN A 160 -6.80 31.83 -17.35
CA GLN A 160 -8.14 32.25 -17.78
C GLN A 160 -8.53 33.56 -17.11
N VAL A 161 -9.15 34.47 -17.87
CA VAL A 161 -9.73 35.71 -17.33
C VAL A 161 -10.98 35.34 -16.53
N LEU A 162 -10.96 35.68 -15.25
CA LEU A 162 -12.05 35.44 -14.31
C LEU A 162 -13.05 36.60 -14.32
N ALA A 163 -12.52 37.83 -14.26
CA ALA A 163 -13.30 39.07 -14.24
C ALA A 163 -12.49 40.23 -14.81
N GLU A 164 -13.19 41.25 -15.27
CA GLU A 164 -12.63 42.56 -15.61
C GLU A 164 -13.11 43.61 -14.61
N ILE A 165 -12.17 44.33 -14.01
CA ILE A 165 -12.44 45.32 -12.98
C ILE A 165 -11.98 46.69 -13.46
N TYR A 166 -12.86 47.68 -13.36
CA TYR A 166 -12.54 49.08 -13.56
C TYR A 166 -12.20 49.72 -12.21
N SER A 167 -11.02 50.33 -12.11
CA SER A 167 -10.59 51.09 -10.93
C SER A 167 -10.14 52.49 -11.34
N PRO A 168 -10.81 53.56 -10.87
CA PRO A 168 -10.39 54.93 -11.12
C PRO A 168 -8.98 55.21 -10.61
N GLU A 169 -8.64 54.69 -9.44
CA GLU A 169 -7.32 54.89 -8.82
C GLU A 169 -6.21 54.26 -9.67
N LEU A 170 -6.43 53.03 -10.12
CA LEU A 170 -5.46 52.32 -10.97
C LEU A 170 -5.34 52.99 -12.34
N TYR A 171 -6.44 53.48 -12.92
CA TYR A 171 -6.41 54.24 -14.17
C TYR A 171 -5.63 55.55 -14.04
N SER A 172 -5.84 56.32 -12.95
CA SER A 172 -5.06 57.53 -12.66
C SER A 172 -3.57 57.23 -12.51
N ALA A 173 -3.22 56.19 -11.75
CA ALA A 173 -1.83 55.79 -11.54
C ALA A 173 -1.14 55.38 -12.86
N GLN A 174 -1.86 54.74 -13.79
CA GLN A 174 -1.34 54.45 -15.12
C GLN A 174 -1.06 55.72 -15.91
N GLN A 175 -1.97 56.69 -15.89
CA GLN A 175 -1.77 57.97 -16.58
C GLN A 175 -0.58 58.74 -16.01
N GLU A 176 -0.44 58.79 -14.68
CA GLU A 176 0.72 59.38 -14.00
C GLU A 176 2.03 58.73 -14.43
N TYR A 177 2.09 57.39 -14.48
CA TYR A 177 3.26 56.66 -14.97
C TYR A 177 3.61 57.00 -16.42
N LEU A 178 2.61 57.12 -17.29
CA LEU A 178 2.80 57.49 -18.70
C LEU A 178 3.28 58.94 -18.85
N ILE A 179 2.79 59.87 -18.02
CA ILE A 179 3.24 61.27 -17.99
C ILE A 179 4.69 61.33 -17.52
N ALA A 180 5.00 60.69 -16.38
CA ALA A 180 6.36 60.64 -15.83
C ALA A 180 7.36 60.05 -16.84
N ARG A 181 6.94 59.02 -17.60
CA ARG A 181 7.77 58.42 -18.64
C ARG A 181 8.05 59.39 -19.80
N ARG A 182 7.07 60.19 -20.22
CA ARG A 182 7.26 61.23 -21.25
C ARG A 182 8.17 62.37 -20.77
N GLN A 183 8.10 62.69 -19.48
CA GLN A 183 8.96 63.70 -18.84
C GLN A 183 10.34 63.17 -18.43
N GLY A 184 10.63 61.87 -18.65
CA GLY A 184 11.88 61.21 -18.27
C GLY A 184 13.18 61.78 -18.86
N GLY A 185 13.11 62.80 -19.72
CA GLY A 185 14.25 63.59 -20.19
C GLY A 185 14.62 64.79 -19.29
N ALA A 186 13.82 65.09 -18.26
CA ALA A 186 14.12 66.14 -17.27
C ALA A 186 14.96 65.58 -16.11
N MET A 187 15.72 66.46 -15.43
CA MET A 187 16.65 66.11 -14.33
C MET A 187 15.98 65.32 -13.19
N GLU A 188 14.68 65.54 -12.94
CA GLU A 188 13.87 64.84 -11.91
C GLU A 188 13.06 63.64 -12.45
N GLY A 189 13.05 63.44 -13.77
CA GLY A 189 12.28 62.41 -14.46
C GLY A 189 12.54 60.98 -13.99
N PRO A 190 13.80 60.56 -13.71
CA PRO A 190 14.08 59.20 -13.26
C PRO A 190 13.47 58.86 -11.89
N ALA A 191 13.51 59.80 -10.94
CA ALA A 191 12.96 59.60 -9.60
C ALA A 191 11.43 59.53 -9.62
N LEU A 192 10.78 60.44 -10.37
CA LEU A 192 9.34 60.46 -10.55
C LEU A 192 8.82 59.18 -11.23
N LEU A 193 9.53 58.71 -12.26
CA LEU A 193 9.20 57.47 -12.95
C LEU A 193 9.29 56.25 -12.01
N ALA A 194 10.33 56.19 -11.18
CA ALA A 194 10.50 55.12 -10.20
C ALA A 194 9.37 55.12 -9.16
N ALA A 195 8.98 56.31 -8.65
CA ALA A 195 7.86 56.46 -7.72
C ALA A 195 6.52 56.02 -8.34
N ALA A 196 6.23 56.45 -9.58
CA ALA A 196 5.02 56.05 -10.29
C ALA A 196 4.98 54.52 -10.55
N ARG A 197 6.13 53.92 -10.89
CA ARG A 197 6.26 52.46 -11.04
C ARG A 197 6.01 51.73 -9.71
N ALA A 198 6.56 52.24 -8.61
CA ALA A 198 6.34 51.66 -7.29
C ALA A 198 4.86 51.72 -6.88
N ARG A 199 4.17 52.84 -7.18
CA ARG A 199 2.73 52.99 -6.94
C ARG A 199 1.91 51.94 -7.68
N LEU A 200 2.19 51.70 -8.97
CA LEU A 200 1.51 50.63 -9.74
C LEU A 200 1.72 49.23 -9.14
N ARG A 201 2.93 48.93 -8.64
CA ARG A 201 3.21 47.66 -7.95
C ARG A 201 2.47 47.53 -6.61
N LEU A 202 2.32 48.63 -5.89
CA LEU A 202 1.55 48.67 -4.64
C LEU A 202 0.07 48.40 -4.89
N LEU A 203 -0.48 48.96 -5.97
CA LEU A 203 -1.83 48.68 -6.47
C LEU A 203 -1.97 47.27 -7.06
N GLY A 204 -0.92 46.44 -7.04
CA GLY A 204 -1.01 45.04 -7.44
C GLY A 204 -0.91 44.78 -8.94
N MET A 205 -0.53 45.78 -9.75
CA MET A 205 -0.22 45.55 -11.16
C MET A 205 1.08 44.73 -11.28
N PRO A 206 1.05 43.55 -11.94
CA PRO A 206 2.23 42.72 -12.09
C PRO A 206 3.23 43.34 -13.07
N GLU A 207 4.51 43.01 -12.92
CA GLU A 207 5.60 43.67 -13.65
C GLU A 207 5.50 43.54 -15.18
N ASN A 208 4.94 42.41 -15.64
CA ASN A 208 4.65 42.16 -17.05
C ASN A 208 3.60 43.14 -17.61
N GLN A 209 2.55 43.47 -16.84
CA GLN A 209 1.56 44.46 -17.23
C GLN A 209 2.12 45.88 -17.20
N ILE A 210 2.96 46.22 -16.20
CA ILE A 210 3.65 47.52 -16.18
C ILE A 210 4.55 47.67 -17.41
N THR A 211 5.26 46.60 -17.79
CA THR A 211 6.11 46.60 -18.99
C THR A 211 5.29 46.67 -20.28
N ALA A 212 4.11 46.03 -20.31
CA ALA A 212 3.18 46.14 -21.43
C ALA A 212 2.64 47.57 -21.56
N LEU A 213 2.20 48.20 -20.46
CA LEU A 213 1.83 49.61 -20.40
C LEU A 213 2.97 50.52 -20.86
N ALA A 214 4.21 50.16 -20.52
CA ALA A 214 5.40 50.84 -20.98
C ALA A 214 5.52 50.83 -22.52
N ARG A 215 5.18 49.70 -23.15
CA ARG A 215 5.25 49.51 -24.62
C ARG A 215 4.05 50.11 -25.36
N HIS A 216 2.83 49.84 -24.89
CA HIS A 216 1.60 50.31 -25.54
C HIS A 216 1.42 51.82 -25.41
N GLY A 217 1.85 52.42 -24.30
CA GLY A 217 1.77 53.87 -24.09
C GLY A 217 0.36 54.39 -23.80
N THR A 218 -0.63 53.51 -23.64
CA THR A 218 -2.03 53.83 -23.38
C THR A 218 -2.49 53.21 -22.07
N ALA A 219 -3.18 54.00 -21.22
CA ALA A 219 -3.74 53.49 -19.97
C ALA A 219 -4.97 52.62 -20.27
N GLU A 220 -5.03 51.44 -19.67
CA GLU A 220 -6.14 50.51 -19.80
C GLU A 220 -7.19 50.78 -18.73
N ARG A 221 -8.44 50.92 -19.16
CA ARG A 221 -9.57 51.16 -18.25
C ARG A 221 -9.89 49.92 -17.42
N ASN A 222 -10.03 48.77 -18.09
CA ASN A 222 -10.42 47.53 -17.45
C ASN A 222 -9.19 46.63 -17.26
N VAL A 223 -8.94 46.20 -16.03
CA VAL A 223 -7.88 45.24 -15.73
C VAL A 223 -8.46 43.85 -15.61
N ALA A 224 -7.90 42.90 -16.38
CA ALA A 224 -8.27 41.50 -16.31
C ALA A 224 -7.66 40.82 -15.07
N VAL A 225 -8.52 40.24 -14.24
CA VAL A 225 -8.13 39.35 -13.14
C VAL A 225 -8.06 37.93 -13.68
N ILE A 226 -6.90 37.29 -13.53
CA ILE A 226 -6.60 35.97 -14.10
C ILE A 226 -6.53 34.88 -13.04
N ALA A 227 -6.84 33.64 -13.44
CA ALA A 227 -6.71 32.47 -12.59
C ALA A 227 -5.24 32.07 -12.39
N PRO A 228 -4.71 32.00 -11.15
CA PRO A 228 -3.31 31.61 -10.90
C PRO A 228 -3.06 30.12 -11.16
N THR A 229 -4.09 29.28 -11.02
CA THR A 229 -4.04 27.82 -11.19
C THR A 229 -5.27 27.31 -11.95
N SER A 230 -5.21 26.06 -12.40
CA SER A 230 -6.37 25.33 -12.92
C SER A 230 -7.09 24.63 -11.77
N GLY A 231 -8.42 24.66 -11.76
CA GLY A 231 -9.22 24.09 -10.69
C GLY A 231 -10.72 24.33 -10.89
N VAL A 232 -11.46 24.28 -9.79
CA VAL A 232 -12.90 24.57 -9.74
C VAL A 232 -13.14 25.75 -8.81
N VAL A 233 -14.16 26.56 -9.12
CA VAL A 233 -14.52 27.72 -8.31
C VAL A 233 -15.28 27.25 -7.07
N GLU A 234 -14.71 27.44 -5.89
CA GLU A 234 -15.35 27.07 -4.62
C GLU A 234 -16.26 28.18 -4.09
N THR A 235 -15.81 29.43 -4.17
CA THR A 235 -16.57 30.60 -3.68
C THR A 235 -16.54 31.72 -4.72
N LEU A 236 -17.68 32.38 -4.89
CA LEU A 236 -17.83 33.52 -5.79
C LEU A 236 -18.63 34.62 -5.07
N ASN A 237 -17.91 35.59 -4.51
CA ASN A 237 -18.48 36.68 -3.71
C ASN A 237 -18.88 37.92 -4.53
N VAL A 238 -18.77 37.83 -5.86
CA VAL A 238 -19.03 38.94 -6.79
C VAL A 238 -20.12 38.53 -7.75
N ARG A 239 -21.06 39.44 -8.02
CA ARG A 239 -22.16 39.24 -8.97
C ARG A 239 -22.23 40.44 -9.90
N GLN A 240 -22.70 40.19 -11.13
CA GLN A 240 -23.03 41.21 -12.11
C GLN A 240 -24.52 41.55 -12.04
#